data_AF-A0A1A9W2L8-F1
#
_entry.id   AF-A0A1A9W2L8-F1
#
_cell.length_a   1.000
_cell.length_b   1.000
_cell.length_c   1.000
_cell.angle_alpha   90.00
_cell.angle_beta   90.00
_cell.angle_gamma   90.00
#
_symmetry.space_group_name_H-M   'P 1'
#
loop_
_entity.id
_entity.type
_entity.pdbx_description
1 polymer ?
#
loop_
_entity_poly.entity_id
_entity_poly.type
_entity_poly.pdbx_seq_one_letter_code
_entity_poly.pdbx_strand_id
1 'polypeptide(L)'
;MAEDEKKKEKVDERPEFFWNYITKTMRLKQEKWTKCTTTNEFKEIINTFVNDAYQERLIFTLNTAAVLVPSFNFPEKPTSKVVYFIRNDVPSTLTLQNMSSTRICSQALMIGDILPNVLENLSVICDDVIFPLLNNPVNQNGWTSVIVNDMKTESQDLRNGIAQMKGLVINRTILPLPICIDEVMENAPAIAQGNLGKVNHLMKHALEFMVVKWLDSVEDLVHVKARDKIFSKEDFPRPEHLMNFWETRLENLENLADQLGDKRIKTIGFVLERIRSVFESSYRRIVELVLEALAEARDITKYLTPLRKIIDKFETADMDENRPNIRPLLLTVGLVWGHSKYFHTLDNMVLLFQLLHNTLIECAIRTIEPDAIFQGDVDEAYKKISTNINHLEFYRSTYKDTRGSLKKFKVGTEFNSQDWTWHPSEIFGRFDKFLARLETLGELFETGRDFIKLEKVTVGGLKGRQITMAIEKILEEYNGYYREWSNIQYNPLDPDYQGSTFEQDRLAFKQKTDILERKIAFQFEKALEDSHDLLLCGSLLLRPIIKAHMDPLMHVLVDDFADEINAVKADFNEFQKICESEGITVP
;
A
#
# COMPACT_ATOMS: atom_id res chain seq x y z
N MET A 1 -71.05 -31.30 20.02
CA MET A 1 -70.06 -31.96 19.13
C MET A 1 -70.05 -31.23 17.81
N ALA A 2 -69.21 -30.21 17.71
CA ALA A 2 -68.82 -29.60 16.46
C ALA A 2 -67.29 -29.54 16.56
N GLU A 3 -66.62 -30.43 15.84
CA GLU A 3 -65.17 -30.45 15.74
C GLU A 3 -64.74 -29.32 14.80
N ASP A 4 -63.90 -28.43 15.32
CA ASP A 4 -63.19 -27.41 14.55
C ASP A 4 -62.25 -28.08 13.55
N GLU A 5 -62.65 -28.14 12.28
CA GLU A 5 -61.72 -28.34 11.17
C GLU A 5 -60.81 -27.11 11.06
N LYS A 6 -59.68 -27.14 11.77
CA LYS A 6 -58.53 -26.30 11.43
C LYS A 6 -58.10 -26.64 10.01
N LYS A 7 -58.40 -25.76 9.06
CA LYS A 7 -57.77 -25.72 7.72
C LYS A 7 -56.24 -25.80 7.89
N LYS A 8 -55.66 -26.97 7.64
CA LYS A 8 -54.21 -27.10 7.40
C LYS A 8 -53.90 -26.26 6.16
N GLU A 9 -53.09 -25.22 6.31
CA GLU A 9 -52.48 -24.54 5.16
C GLU A 9 -51.83 -25.60 4.26
N LYS A 10 -52.20 -25.62 2.98
CA LYS A 10 -51.51 -26.46 1.99
C LYS A 10 -50.07 -25.95 1.91
N VAL A 11 -49.13 -26.72 2.41
CA VAL A 11 -47.70 -26.44 2.28
C VAL A 11 -47.37 -26.54 0.80
N ASP A 12 -46.81 -25.47 0.23
CA ASP A 12 -46.30 -25.48 -1.14
C ASP A 12 -45.12 -26.45 -1.22
N GLU A 13 -45.23 -27.49 -2.05
CA GLU A 13 -44.21 -28.53 -2.21
C GLU A 13 -43.13 -28.13 -3.23
N ARG A 14 -43.32 -27.03 -3.99
CA ARG A 14 -42.36 -26.57 -5.00
C ARG A 14 -40.96 -26.26 -4.43
N PRO A 15 -40.81 -25.65 -3.23
CA PRO A 15 -39.50 -25.43 -2.63
C PRO A 15 -38.70 -26.70 -2.33
N GLU A 16 -39.36 -27.82 -2.04
CA GLU A 16 -38.69 -29.11 -1.76
C GLU A 16 -37.95 -29.66 -2.99
N PHE A 17 -38.35 -29.25 -4.20
CA PHE A 17 -37.60 -29.56 -5.42
C PHE A 17 -36.17 -29.03 -5.35
N PHE A 18 -35.98 -27.78 -4.92
CA PHE A 18 -34.65 -27.18 -4.83
C PHE A 18 -33.79 -27.91 -3.81
N TRP A 19 -34.38 -28.28 -2.66
CA TRP A 19 -33.69 -29.04 -1.64
C TRP A 19 -33.19 -30.40 -2.14
N ASN A 20 -34.02 -31.13 -2.90
CA ASN A 20 -33.65 -32.43 -3.46
C ASN A 20 -32.42 -32.36 -4.38
N TYR A 21 -32.21 -31.23 -5.06
CA TYR A 21 -31.01 -31.01 -5.86
C TYR A 21 -29.83 -30.55 -4.98
N ILE A 22 -30.05 -29.56 -4.10
CA ILE A 22 -29.03 -29.01 -3.20
C ILE A 22 -28.42 -30.10 -2.31
N THR A 23 -29.24 -30.98 -1.74
CA THR A 23 -28.77 -32.05 -0.84
C THR A 23 -27.87 -33.05 -1.57
N LYS A 24 -28.18 -33.39 -2.83
CA LYS A 24 -27.36 -34.30 -3.65
C LYS A 24 -26.01 -33.68 -4.02
N THR A 25 -26.04 -32.39 -4.40
CA THR A 25 -24.89 -31.70 -4.96
C THR A 25 -23.93 -31.12 -3.90
N MET A 26 -24.48 -30.63 -2.78
CA MET A 26 -23.72 -30.03 -1.67
C MET A 26 -23.58 -30.95 -0.45
N ARG A 27 -24.28 -32.10 -0.40
CA ARG A 27 -24.23 -33.08 0.71
C ARG A 27 -24.54 -32.45 2.07
N LEU A 28 -25.57 -31.59 2.12
CA LEU A 28 -25.97 -30.88 3.34
C LEU A 28 -26.96 -31.69 4.19
N LYS A 29 -26.91 -31.48 5.52
CA LYS A 29 -27.91 -32.02 6.45
C LYS A 29 -29.23 -31.25 6.37
N GLN A 30 -30.35 -31.94 6.61
CA GLN A 30 -31.71 -31.37 6.61
C GLN A 30 -31.85 -30.12 7.48
N GLU A 31 -31.16 -30.06 8.63
CA GLU A 31 -31.16 -28.92 9.55
C GLU A 31 -30.82 -27.59 8.86
N LYS A 32 -29.92 -27.61 7.87
CA LYS A 32 -29.55 -26.40 7.12
C LYS A 32 -30.67 -25.90 6.21
N TRP A 33 -31.43 -26.82 5.61
CA TRP A 33 -32.63 -26.50 4.84
C TRP A 33 -33.73 -25.95 5.73
N THR A 34 -33.99 -26.61 6.86
CA THR A 34 -34.99 -26.15 7.85
C THR A 34 -34.67 -24.75 8.35
N LYS A 35 -33.39 -24.43 8.60
CA LYS A 35 -32.98 -23.07 8.98
C LYS A 35 -33.17 -22.05 7.85
N CYS A 36 -32.92 -22.46 6.61
CA CYS A 36 -33.13 -21.63 5.41
C CYS A 36 -34.62 -21.30 5.21
N THR A 37 -35.51 -22.29 5.35
CA THR A 37 -36.95 -22.12 5.11
C THR A 37 -37.73 -21.53 6.28
N THR A 38 -37.16 -21.53 7.49
CA THR A 38 -37.74 -20.87 8.68
C THR A 38 -37.31 -19.41 8.82
N THR A 39 -36.23 -18.99 8.15
CA THR A 39 -35.80 -17.58 8.12
C THR A 39 -36.71 -16.80 7.16
N ASN A 40 -37.44 -15.81 7.66
CA ASN A 40 -38.47 -15.08 6.90
C ASN A 40 -37.94 -14.48 5.60
N GLU A 41 -36.79 -13.81 5.63
CA GLU A 41 -36.15 -13.19 4.47
C GLU A 41 -35.82 -14.22 3.37
N PHE A 42 -35.24 -15.36 3.76
CA PHE A 42 -34.86 -16.43 2.82
C PHE A 42 -36.07 -17.14 2.23
N LYS A 43 -37.11 -17.34 3.04
CA LYS A 43 -38.38 -17.90 2.60
C LYS A 43 -39.06 -16.98 1.58
N GLU A 44 -39.01 -15.67 1.78
CA GLU A 44 -39.53 -14.68 0.85
C GLU A 44 -38.82 -14.75 -0.50
N ILE A 45 -37.48 -14.79 -0.52
CA ILE A 45 -36.69 -14.93 -1.76
C ILE A 45 -37.09 -16.18 -2.57
N ILE A 46 -37.21 -17.32 -1.90
CA ILE A 46 -37.60 -18.59 -2.55
C ILE A 46 -39.03 -18.49 -3.09
N ASN A 47 -39.96 -17.95 -2.30
CA ASN A 47 -41.36 -17.78 -2.72
C ASN A 47 -41.50 -16.79 -3.88
N THR A 48 -40.73 -15.72 -3.90
CA THR A 48 -40.70 -14.76 -5.01
C THR A 48 -40.24 -15.43 -6.29
N PHE A 49 -39.15 -16.20 -6.27
CA PHE A 49 -38.73 -16.95 -7.47
C PHE A 49 -39.79 -17.94 -7.97
N VAL A 50 -40.48 -18.62 -7.05
CA VAL A 50 -41.49 -19.63 -7.39
C VAL A 50 -42.78 -19.02 -7.96
N ASN A 51 -43.19 -17.85 -7.47
CA ASN A 51 -44.47 -17.24 -7.80
C ASN A 51 -44.36 -16.13 -8.85
N ASP A 52 -43.24 -15.41 -8.92
CA ASP A 52 -42.99 -14.41 -9.94
C ASP A 52 -42.40 -15.05 -11.20
N ALA A 53 -43.13 -14.93 -12.31
CA ALA A 53 -42.71 -15.44 -13.61
C ALA A 53 -41.54 -14.63 -14.22
N TYR A 54 -41.31 -13.40 -13.73
CA TYR A 54 -40.23 -12.51 -14.19
C TYR A 54 -38.93 -12.67 -13.43
N GLN A 55 -38.95 -13.32 -12.26
CA GLN A 55 -37.74 -13.56 -11.50
C GLN A 55 -36.88 -14.63 -12.20
N GLU A 56 -35.83 -14.18 -12.89
CA GLU A 56 -35.00 -14.98 -13.80
C GLU A 56 -34.27 -16.14 -13.12
N ARG A 57 -33.72 -15.90 -11.93
CA ARG A 57 -32.73 -16.79 -11.32
C ARG A 57 -32.84 -16.87 -9.81
N LEU A 58 -32.50 -18.03 -9.25
CA LEU A 58 -32.38 -18.32 -7.84
C LEU A 58 -31.09 -19.10 -7.57
N ILE A 59 -30.30 -18.63 -6.60
CA ILE A 59 -28.96 -19.10 -6.32
C ILE A 59 -28.82 -19.41 -4.84
N PHE A 60 -28.20 -20.54 -4.52
CA PHE A 60 -27.93 -20.99 -3.16
C PHE A 60 -26.42 -21.05 -2.89
N THR A 61 -26.01 -20.46 -1.77
CA THR A 61 -24.61 -20.37 -1.33
C THR A 61 -24.49 -20.71 0.17
N LEU A 62 -23.28 -21.05 0.62
CA LEU A 62 -22.98 -21.10 2.05
C LEU A 62 -22.24 -19.82 2.46
N ASN A 63 -22.72 -19.16 3.51
CA ASN A 63 -21.99 -18.05 4.10
C ASN A 63 -20.81 -18.53 4.96
N THR A 64 -20.02 -17.60 5.51
CA THR A 64 -18.87 -17.90 6.39
C THR A 64 -19.25 -18.71 7.64
N ALA A 65 -20.48 -18.57 8.12
CA ALA A 65 -21.05 -19.37 9.21
C ALA A 65 -21.62 -20.73 8.76
N ALA A 66 -21.35 -21.14 7.52
CA ALA A 66 -21.84 -22.37 6.89
C ALA A 66 -23.38 -22.52 6.86
N VAL A 67 -24.10 -21.40 6.86
CA VAL A 67 -25.56 -21.32 6.70
C VAL A 67 -25.90 -21.23 5.21
N LEU A 68 -26.94 -21.95 4.78
CA LEU A 68 -27.46 -21.92 3.41
C LEU A 68 -28.27 -20.64 3.19
N VAL A 69 -27.85 -19.85 2.20
CA VAL A 69 -28.44 -18.54 1.88
C VAL A 69 -28.94 -18.54 0.44
N PRO A 70 -30.24 -18.30 0.19
CA PRO A 70 -30.79 -18.06 -1.13
C PRO A 70 -30.60 -16.59 -1.54
N SER A 71 -30.37 -16.34 -2.82
CA SER A 71 -30.24 -15.00 -3.39
C SER A 71 -30.58 -15.00 -4.87
N PHE A 72 -30.80 -13.82 -5.45
CA PHE A 72 -31.01 -13.66 -6.89
C PHE A 72 -29.72 -13.31 -7.65
N ASN A 73 -28.59 -13.12 -6.97
CA ASN A 73 -27.34 -12.72 -7.60
C ASN A 73 -26.23 -13.70 -7.26
N PHE A 74 -25.32 -13.93 -8.21
CA PHE A 74 -24.13 -14.71 -7.93
C PHE A 74 -23.27 -13.96 -6.89
N PRO A 75 -22.64 -14.68 -5.94
CA PRO A 75 -21.73 -14.04 -5.01
C PRO A 75 -20.53 -13.49 -5.77
N GLU A 76 -20.07 -12.29 -5.42
CA GLU A 76 -18.87 -11.68 -6.02
C GLU A 76 -17.62 -12.55 -5.81
N LYS A 77 -17.53 -13.23 -4.65
CA LYS A 77 -16.43 -14.12 -4.29
C LYS A 77 -16.98 -15.42 -3.66
N PRO A 78 -17.24 -16.46 -4.46
CA PRO A 78 -17.72 -17.73 -3.92
C PRO A 78 -16.62 -18.42 -3.10
N THR A 79 -16.86 -18.60 -1.80
CA THR A 79 -15.97 -19.35 -0.89
C THR A 79 -16.33 -20.84 -0.82
N SER A 80 -17.54 -21.19 -1.25
CA SER A 80 -18.06 -22.55 -1.33
C SER A 80 -18.65 -22.83 -2.71
N LYS A 81 -19.01 -24.10 -2.95
CA LYS A 81 -19.85 -24.46 -4.08
C LYS A 81 -21.11 -23.57 -4.13
N VAL A 82 -21.55 -23.21 -5.32
CA VAL A 82 -22.75 -22.43 -5.61
C VAL A 82 -23.69 -23.30 -6.43
N VAL A 83 -24.99 -23.31 -6.10
CA VAL A 83 -26.01 -24.01 -6.87
C VAL A 83 -26.96 -22.98 -7.46
N TYR A 84 -27.25 -23.05 -8.75
CA TYR A 84 -28.12 -22.10 -9.44
C TYR A 84 -29.28 -22.78 -10.14
N PHE A 85 -30.39 -22.05 -10.21
CA PHE A 85 -31.60 -22.38 -10.96
C PHE A 85 -31.96 -21.14 -11.78
N ILE A 86 -31.82 -21.21 -13.10
CA ILE A 86 -32.06 -20.10 -14.03
C ILE A 86 -33.19 -20.51 -14.97
N ARG A 87 -34.13 -19.62 -15.24
CA ARG A 87 -35.20 -19.87 -16.22
C ARG A 87 -34.66 -19.79 -17.63
N ASN A 88 -35.00 -20.77 -18.48
CA ASN A 88 -34.60 -20.74 -19.89
C ASN A 88 -35.29 -19.61 -20.66
N ASP A 89 -36.55 -19.30 -20.28
CA ASP A 89 -37.37 -18.25 -20.87
C ASP A 89 -37.98 -17.39 -19.76
N VAL A 90 -38.04 -16.07 -19.99
CA VAL A 90 -38.69 -15.11 -19.10
C VAL A 90 -39.76 -14.34 -19.89
N PRO A 91 -41.04 -14.36 -19.51
CA PRO A 91 -41.61 -14.97 -18.30
C PRO A 91 -41.90 -16.48 -18.45
N SER A 92 -41.76 -17.23 -17.35
CA SER A 92 -42.11 -18.66 -17.30
C SER A 92 -42.78 -19.02 -15.97
N THR A 93 -43.82 -19.85 -15.98
CA THR A 93 -44.55 -20.21 -14.75
C THR A 93 -44.09 -21.56 -14.20
N LEU A 94 -43.62 -21.59 -12.94
CA LEU A 94 -43.23 -22.82 -12.26
C LEU A 94 -44.46 -23.48 -11.63
N THR A 95 -44.99 -24.47 -12.34
CA THR A 95 -46.04 -25.37 -11.82
C THR A 95 -45.42 -26.62 -11.22
N LEU A 96 -46.14 -27.27 -10.31
CA LEU A 96 -45.71 -28.52 -9.68
C LEU A 96 -45.52 -29.65 -10.71
N GLN A 97 -46.29 -29.63 -11.80
CA GLN A 97 -46.14 -30.55 -12.94
C GLN A 97 -44.83 -30.31 -13.71
N ASN A 98 -44.47 -29.04 -13.95
CA ASN A 98 -43.23 -28.71 -14.64
C ASN A 98 -41.99 -29.03 -13.80
N MET A 99 -42.07 -28.89 -12.48
CA MET A 99 -40.94 -29.15 -11.58
C MET A 99 -40.77 -30.64 -11.21
N SER A 100 -41.85 -31.43 -11.19
CA SER A 100 -41.80 -32.85 -10.76
C SER A 100 -41.23 -33.81 -11.81
N SER A 101 -41.30 -33.47 -13.10
CA SER A 101 -40.75 -34.29 -14.17
C SER A 101 -39.40 -33.73 -14.64
N THR A 102 -38.33 -34.52 -14.52
CA THR A 102 -36.97 -34.09 -14.89
C THR A 102 -36.87 -33.56 -16.33
N ARG A 103 -37.60 -34.18 -17.28
CA ARG A 103 -37.58 -33.75 -18.70
C ARG A 103 -38.29 -32.41 -18.92
N ILE A 104 -39.40 -32.18 -18.21
CA ILE A 104 -40.18 -30.94 -18.32
C ILE A 104 -39.48 -29.82 -17.55
N CYS A 105 -38.85 -30.15 -16.43
CA CYS A 105 -38.07 -29.22 -15.64
C CYS A 105 -36.85 -28.71 -16.42
N SER A 106 -36.14 -29.57 -17.16
CA SER A 106 -35.03 -29.13 -18.02
C SER A 106 -35.44 -28.21 -19.18
N GLN A 107 -36.73 -28.17 -19.55
CA GLN A 107 -37.25 -27.21 -20.52
C GLN A 107 -37.55 -25.86 -19.88
N ALA A 108 -37.92 -25.83 -18.59
CA ALA A 108 -38.25 -24.59 -17.87
C ALA A 108 -37.06 -23.96 -17.14
N LEU A 109 -36.12 -24.78 -16.63
CA LEU A 109 -35.00 -24.36 -15.80
C LEU A 109 -33.67 -24.96 -16.29
N MET A 110 -32.66 -24.11 -16.43
CA MET A 110 -31.26 -24.48 -16.43
C MET A 110 -30.81 -24.64 -14.97
N ILE A 111 -30.31 -25.83 -14.64
CA ILE A 111 -29.90 -26.19 -13.28
C ILE A 111 -28.44 -26.61 -13.33
N GLY A 112 -27.62 -26.04 -12.43
CA GLY A 112 -26.22 -26.43 -12.33
C GLY A 112 -25.55 -25.98 -11.04
N ASP A 113 -24.28 -26.36 -10.90
CA ASP A 113 -23.41 -25.96 -9.81
C ASP A 113 -22.06 -25.43 -10.29
N ILE A 114 -21.49 -24.52 -9.50
CA ILE A 114 -20.21 -23.86 -9.77
C ILE A 114 -19.32 -24.04 -8.54
N LEU A 115 -18.08 -24.48 -8.74
CA LEU A 115 -17.07 -24.56 -7.67
C LEU A 115 -16.45 -23.17 -7.40
N PRO A 116 -15.86 -22.94 -6.21
CA PRO A 116 -15.25 -21.65 -5.85
C PRO A 116 -14.29 -21.06 -6.89
N ASN A 117 -13.51 -21.91 -7.56
CA ASN A 117 -12.64 -21.48 -8.65
C ASN A 117 -13.41 -21.41 -9.97
N VAL A 118 -14.14 -20.32 -10.17
CA VAL A 118 -15.03 -20.12 -11.34
C VAL A 118 -14.25 -20.16 -12.66
N LEU A 119 -13.05 -19.58 -12.69
CA LEU A 119 -12.24 -19.54 -13.91
C LEU A 119 -11.71 -20.92 -14.31
N GLU A 120 -11.33 -21.74 -13.33
CA GLU A 120 -10.96 -23.14 -13.58
C GLU A 120 -12.14 -23.93 -14.12
N ASN A 121 -13.34 -23.74 -13.56
CA ASN A 121 -14.54 -24.40 -14.08
C ASN A 121 -14.83 -23.97 -15.52
N LEU A 122 -14.68 -22.68 -15.83
CA LEU A 122 -14.87 -22.18 -17.19
C LEU A 122 -13.84 -22.76 -18.16
N SER A 123 -12.57 -22.90 -17.74
CA SER A 123 -11.53 -23.55 -18.53
C SER A 123 -11.90 -25.00 -18.84
N VAL A 124 -12.29 -25.77 -17.83
CA VAL A 124 -12.69 -27.18 -18.00
C VAL A 124 -13.92 -27.31 -18.89
N ILE A 125 -14.95 -26.48 -18.69
CA ILE A 125 -16.14 -26.48 -19.55
C ILE A 125 -15.76 -26.14 -21.00
N CYS A 126 -14.86 -25.17 -21.20
CA CYS A 126 -14.41 -24.81 -22.53
C CYS A 126 -13.66 -25.96 -23.21
N ASP A 127 -12.71 -26.58 -22.53
CA ASP A 127 -11.83 -27.63 -23.08
C ASP A 127 -12.53 -28.98 -23.25
N ASP A 128 -13.35 -29.39 -22.28
CA ASP A 128 -13.92 -30.74 -22.24
C ASP A 128 -15.35 -30.80 -22.81
N VAL A 129 -16.07 -29.67 -22.87
CA VAL A 129 -17.48 -29.64 -23.31
C VAL A 129 -17.65 -28.80 -24.56
N ILE A 130 -17.38 -27.50 -24.51
CA ILE A 130 -17.68 -26.57 -25.61
C ILE A 130 -16.81 -26.89 -26.84
N PHE A 131 -15.50 -27.03 -26.65
CA PHE A 131 -14.57 -27.26 -27.74
C PHE A 131 -14.84 -28.59 -28.46
N PRO A 132 -15.02 -29.75 -27.78
CA PRO A 132 -15.37 -31.00 -28.45
C PRO A 132 -16.76 -30.96 -29.08
N LEU A 133 -17.73 -30.29 -28.45
CA LEU A 133 -19.09 -30.21 -28.97
C LEU A 133 -19.16 -29.46 -30.31
N LEU A 134 -18.46 -28.33 -30.42
CA LEU A 134 -18.43 -27.50 -31.63
C LEU A 134 -17.52 -28.08 -32.73
N ASN A 135 -16.44 -28.76 -32.36
CA ASN A 135 -15.44 -29.26 -33.31
C ASN A 135 -15.63 -30.72 -33.72
N ASN A 136 -16.63 -31.42 -33.18
CA ASN A 136 -16.96 -32.78 -33.59
C ASN A 136 -17.62 -32.81 -34.99
N PRO A 137 -17.04 -33.50 -35.99
CA PRO A 137 -17.59 -33.58 -37.34
C PRO A 137 -19.03 -34.11 -37.41
N VAL A 138 -19.43 -34.96 -36.46
CA VAL A 138 -20.80 -35.52 -36.39
C VAL A 138 -21.83 -34.42 -36.06
N ASN A 139 -21.44 -33.46 -35.22
CA ASN A 139 -22.31 -32.34 -34.81
C ASN A 139 -22.35 -31.22 -35.86
N GLN A 140 -21.42 -31.23 -36.81
CA GLN A 140 -21.29 -30.23 -37.88
C GLN A 140 -22.08 -30.62 -39.14
N ASN A 141 -22.96 -31.62 -39.05
CA ASN A 141 -23.75 -32.05 -40.19
C ASN A 141 -24.69 -30.93 -40.65
N GLY A 142 -24.62 -30.56 -41.93
CA GLY A 142 -25.34 -29.42 -42.52
C GLY A 142 -24.60 -28.08 -42.46
N TRP A 143 -23.41 -28.01 -41.85
CA TRP A 143 -22.58 -26.80 -41.87
C TRP A 143 -21.76 -26.72 -43.16
N THR A 144 -21.58 -25.51 -43.68
CA THR A 144 -20.65 -25.28 -44.79
C THR A 144 -19.21 -25.29 -44.29
N SER A 145 -18.25 -25.53 -45.18
CA SER A 145 -16.82 -25.49 -44.84
C SER A 145 -16.37 -24.15 -44.27
N VAL A 146 -17.06 -23.06 -44.63
CA VAL A 146 -16.81 -21.72 -44.10
C VAL A 146 -17.21 -21.66 -42.62
N ILE A 147 -18.42 -22.10 -42.27
CA ILE A 147 -18.92 -22.10 -40.89
C ILE A 147 -18.08 -23.03 -39.99
N VAL A 148 -17.67 -24.18 -40.51
CA VAL A 148 -16.79 -25.11 -39.76
C VAL A 148 -15.45 -24.46 -39.44
N ASN A 149 -14.84 -23.75 -40.38
CA ASN A 149 -13.58 -23.07 -40.15
C ASN A 149 -13.72 -21.85 -39.23
N ASP A 150 -14.83 -21.12 -39.34
CA ASP A 150 -15.14 -19.97 -38.50
C ASP A 150 -15.34 -20.42 -37.04
N MET A 151 -16.18 -21.44 -36.80
CA MET A 151 -16.41 -22.01 -35.47
C MET A 151 -15.15 -22.61 -34.84
N LYS A 152 -14.26 -23.19 -35.65
CA LYS A 152 -12.93 -23.63 -35.20
C LYS A 152 -12.08 -22.45 -34.71
N THR A 153 -12.14 -21.32 -35.40
CA THR A 153 -11.36 -20.12 -35.07
C THR A 153 -11.92 -19.48 -33.79
N GLU A 154 -13.23 -19.22 -33.74
CA GLU A 154 -13.89 -18.60 -32.59
C GLU A 154 -13.78 -19.44 -31.31
N SER A 155 -13.96 -20.76 -31.41
CA SER A 155 -13.80 -21.67 -30.24
C SER A 155 -12.36 -21.69 -29.73
N GLN A 156 -11.37 -21.48 -30.61
CA GLN A 156 -9.98 -21.36 -30.22
C GLN A 156 -9.67 -20.01 -29.58
N ASP A 157 -10.21 -18.92 -30.10
CA ASP A 157 -10.02 -17.59 -29.53
C ASP A 157 -10.64 -17.51 -28.13
N LEU A 158 -11.79 -18.16 -27.92
CA LEU A 158 -12.37 -18.34 -26.58
C LEU A 158 -11.42 -19.14 -25.66
N ARG A 159 -10.89 -20.28 -26.12
CA ARG A 159 -9.95 -21.10 -25.34
C ARG A 159 -8.67 -20.34 -25.00
N ASN A 160 -8.10 -19.62 -25.96
CA ASN A 160 -6.93 -18.77 -25.79
C ASN A 160 -7.20 -17.66 -24.77
N GLY A 161 -8.35 -16.99 -24.89
CA GLY A 161 -8.77 -15.94 -23.96
C GLY A 161 -8.92 -16.45 -22.53
N ILE A 162 -9.53 -17.63 -22.34
CA ILE A 162 -9.67 -18.25 -21.02
C ILE A 162 -8.30 -18.65 -20.45
N ALA A 163 -7.41 -19.22 -21.27
CA ALA A 163 -6.06 -19.56 -20.84
C ALA A 163 -5.25 -18.32 -20.44
N GLN A 164 -5.36 -17.22 -21.19
CA GLN A 164 -4.74 -15.94 -20.86
C GLN A 164 -5.33 -15.36 -19.57
N MET A 165 -6.66 -15.36 -19.40
CA MET A 165 -7.31 -14.93 -18.16
C MET A 165 -6.86 -15.77 -16.96
N LYS A 166 -6.74 -17.09 -17.12
CA LYS A 166 -6.22 -18.01 -16.09
C LYS A 166 -4.78 -17.65 -15.73
N GLY A 167 -3.96 -17.35 -16.73
CA GLY A 167 -2.61 -16.82 -16.53
C GLY A 167 -2.60 -15.52 -15.73
N LEU A 168 -3.39 -14.52 -16.14
CA LEU A 168 -3.49 -13.23 -15.45
C LEU A 168 -3.93 -13.38 -13.99
N VAL A 169 -4.90 -14.24 -13.69
CA VAL A 169 -5.36 -14.50 -12.31
C VAL A 169 -4.28 -15.16 -11.45
N ILE A 170 -3.40 -15.98 -12.05
CA ILE A 170 -2.29 -16.63 -11.37
C ILE A 170 -1.00 -15.76 -11.45
N ASN A 171 -1.06 -14.56 -12.04
CA ASN A 171 0.09 -13.69 -12.35
C ASN A 171 1.19 -14.39 -13.19
N ARG A 172 0.79 -15.28 -14.10
CA ARG A 172 1.68 -16.01 -15.01
C ARG A 172 1.30 -15.77 -16.46
N THR A 173 2.29 -15.47 -17.29
CA THR A 173 2.10 -15.38 -18.73
C THR A 173 2.17 -16.79 -19.31
N ILE A 174 1.11 -17.20 -20.01
CA ILE A 174 1.01 -18.52 -20.65
C ILE A 174 1.07 -18.33 -22.16
N LEU A 175 1.87 -19.14 -22.84
CA LEU A 175 1.94 -19.20 -24.30
C LEU A 175 0.91 -20.24 -24.81
N PRO A 176 -0.28 -19.82 -25.30
CA PRO A 176 -1.28 -20.77 -25.78
C PRO A 176 -0.79 -21.52 -27.02
N LEU A 177 -1.09 -22.83 -27.10
CA LEU A 177 -0.74 -23.65 -28.25
C LEU A 177 -1.78 -23.52 -29.37
N PRO A 178 -1.36 -23.49 -30.65
CA PRO A 178 -2.28 -23.49 -31.78
C PRO A 178 -3.03 -24.82 -31.90
N ILE A 179 -4.26 -24.81 -32.44
CA ILE A 179 -5.11 -26.01 -32.61
C ILE A 179 -4.39 -27.09 -33.39
N CYS A 180 -3.65 -26.70 -34.43
CA CYS A 180 -2.94 -27.62 -35.30
C CYS A 180 -1.67 -28.18 -34.66
N ILE A 181 -1.40 -27.97 -33.36
CA ILE A 181 -0.15 -28.42 -32.75
C ILE A 181 0.08 -29.93 -32.88
N ASP A 182 -0.97 -30.74 -32.78
CA ASP A 182 -0.84 -32.21 -32.95
C ASP A 182 -0.47 -32.56 -34.39
N GLU A 183 -1.11 -31.92 -35.37
CA GLU A 183 -0.77 -32.05 -36.80
C GLU A 183 0.65 -31.55 -37.09
N VAL A 184 1.07 -30.44 -36.47
CA VAL A 184 2.41 -29.86 -36.59
C VAL A 184 3.45 -30.85 -36.07
N MET A 185 3.19 -31.45 -34.91
CA MET A 185 4.07 -32.42 -34.26
C MET A 185 4.19 -33.73 -35.07
N GLU A 186 3.09 -34.21 -35.65
CA GLU A 186 3.08 -35.41 -36.51
C GLU A 186 3.85 -35.16 -37.81
N ASN A 187 3.67 -33.99 -38.43
CA ASN A 187 4.30 -33.66 -39.71
C ASN A 187 5.74 -33.13 -39.57
N ALA A 188 6.18 -32.72 -38.38
CA ALA A 188 7.50 -32.15 -38.14
C ALA A 188 8.68 -33.00 -38.65
N PRO A 189 8.72 -34.35 -38.49
CA PRO A 189 9.79 -35.17 -39.03
C PRO A 189 9.87 -35.13 -40.56
N ALA A 190 8.73 -35.12 -41.24
CA ALA A 190 8.67 -35.04 -42.70
C ALA A 190 9.10 -33.64 -43.21
N ILE A 191 8.71 -32.58 -42.50
CA ILE A 191 9.16 -31.20 -42.77
C ILE A 191 10.68 -31.08 -42.59
N ALA A 192 11.24 -31.73 -41.57
CA ALA A 192 12.68 -31.75 -41.34
C ALA A 192 13.49 -32.41 -42.48
N GLN A 193 12.89 -33.41 -43.14
CA GLN A 193 13.44 -34.08 -44.32
C GLN A 193 13.23 -33.28 -45.63
N GLY A 194 12.64 -32.09 -45.57
CA GLY A 194 12.45 -31.18 -46.70
C GLY A 194 11.09 -31.30 -47.40
N ASN A 195 10.15 -32.11 -46.90
CA ASN A 195 8.82 -32.21 -47.48
C ASN A 195 7.91 -31.07 -47.01
N LEU A 196 8.13 -29.87 -47.56
CA LEU A 196 7.40 -28.65 -47.21
C LEU A 196 5.91 -28.69 -47.64
N GLY A 197 5.53 -29.58 -48.55
CA GLY A 197 4.14 -29.76 -48.98
C GLY A 197 3.21 -30.29 -47.88
N LYS A 198 3.77 -30.73 -46.74
CA LYS A 198 3.02 -31.11 -45.54
C LYS A 198 2.53 -29.91 -44.71
N VAL A 199 3.09 -28.71 -44.93
CA VAL A 199 2.59 -27.48 -44.31
C VAL A 199 1.50 -26.89 -45.20
N ASN A 200 0.25 -27.06 -44.80
CA ASN A 200 -0.88 -26.43 -45.50
C ASN A 200 -0.98 -24.93 -45.12
N HIS A 201 -1.73 -24.16 -45.92
CA HIS A 201 -1.88 -22.71 -45.70
C HIS A 201 -2.52 -22.36 -44.35
N LEU A 202 -3.45 -23.20 -43.86
CA LEU A 202 -4.15 -22.97 -42.59
C LEU A 202 -3.21 -23.16 -41.39
N MET A 203 -2.40 -24.21 -41.42
CA MET A 203 -1.36 -24.49 -40.43
C MET A 203 -0.36 -23.34 -40.40
N LYS A 204 0.15 -22.90 -41.56
CA LYS A 204 1.05 -21.75 -41.63
C LYS A 204 0.45 -20.52 -40.97
N HIS A 205 -0.76 -20.12 -41.37
CA HIS A 205 -1.43 -18.93 -40.82
C HIS A 205 -1.65 -19.05 -39.31
N ALA A 206 -2.07 -20.22 -38.82
CA ALA A 206 -2.27 -20.46 -37.39
C ALA A 206 -0.97 -20.34 -36.57
N LEU A 207 0.16 -20.83 -37.10
CA LEU A 207 1.46 -20.68 -36.45
C LEU A 207 1.92 -19.21 -36.43
N GLU A 208 1.80 -18.52 -37.55
CA GLU A 208 2.17 -17.10 -37.69
C GLU A 208 1.36 -16.21 -36.74
N PHE A 209 0.04 -16.40 -36.73
CA PHE A 209 -0.87 -15.68 -35.82
C PHE A 209 -0.51 -15.90 -34.36
N MET A 210 -0.23 -17.16 -33.98
CA MET A 210 0.06 -17.49 -32.59
C MET A 210 1.37 -16.86 -32.10
N VAL A 211 2.41 -16.85 -32.94
CA VAL A 211 3.69 -16.22 -32.60
C VAL A 211 3.54 -14.70 -32.43
N VAL A 212 2.69 -14.03 -33.22
CA VAL A 212 2.40 -12.60 -33.00
C VAL A 212 1.74 -12.39 -31.64
N LYS A 213 0.73 -13.19 -31.29
CA LYS A 213 0.07 -13.09 -29.98
C LYS A 213 1.01 -13.36 -28.81
N TRP A 214 1.96 -14.28 -28.98
CA TRP A 214 3.00 -14.53 -27.98
C TRP A 214 3.94 -13.34 -27.84
N LEU A 215 4.32 -12.69 -28.94
CA LEU A 215 5.17 -11.51 -28.92
C LEU A 215 4.49 -10.38 -28.16
N ASP A 216 3.23 -10.06 -28.49
CA ASP A 216 2.44 -9.04 -27.78
C ASP A 216 2.42 -9.32 -26.27
N SER A 217 2.15 -10.59 -25.88
CA SER A 217 2.08 -11.00 -24.47
C SER A 217 3.42 -10.88 -23.73
N VAL A 218 4.53 -11.12 -24.42
CA VAL A 218 5.88 -11.01 -23.85
C VAL A 218 6.32 -9.55 -23.76
N GLU A 219 6.03 -8.74 -24.77
CA GLU A 219 6.30 -7.30 -24.75
C GLU A 219 5.50 -6.61 -23.63
N ASP A 220 4.23 -6.96 -23.46
CA ASP A 220 3.37 -6.47 -22.38
C ASP A 220 3.92 -6.83 -20.99
N LEU A 221 4.64 -7.94 -20.84
CA LEU A 221 5.31 -8.31 -19.58
C LEU A 221 6.64 -7.58 -19.40
N VAL A 222 7.50 -7.59 -20.43
CA VAL A 222 8.87 -7.11 -20.33
C VAL A 222 8.93 -5.59 -20.24
N HIS A 223 7.99 -4.87 -20.87
CA HIS A 223 7.99 -3.40 -20.85
C HIS A 223 7.34 -2.78 -19.60
N VAL A 224 6.74 -3.57 -18.71
CA VAL A 224 6.23 -3.04 -17.42
C VAL A 224 7.39 -2.53 -16.58
N LYS A 225 7.38 -1.22 -16.29
CA LYS A 225 8.33 -0.60 -15.36
C LYS A 225 7.90 -0.83 -13.92
N ALA A 226 8.88 -1.10 -13.04
CA ALA A 226 8.65 -1.31 -11.61
C ALA A 226 7.91 -0.11 -10.98
N ARG A 227 8.34 1.12 -11.28
CA ARG A 227 7.73 2.35 -10.77
C ARG A 227 6.24 2.42 -11.09
N ASP A 228 5.88 2.30 -12.36
CA ASP A 228 4.50 2.46 -12.82
C ASP A 228 3.58 1.41 -12.17
N LYS A 229 4.06 0.17 -12.01
CA LYS A 229 3.29 -0.92 -11.39
C LYS A 229 3.12 -0.76 -9.88
N ILE A 230 4.13 -0.21 -9.20
CA ILE A 230 4.13 -0.04 -7.74
C ILE A 230 3.24 1.15 -7.36
N PHE A 231 3.40 2.29 -8.02
CA PHE A 231 2.62 3.51 -7.75
C PHE A 231 1.19 3.47 -8.30
N SER A 232 0.81 2.47 -9.11
CA SER A 232 -0.58 2.31 -9.54
C SER A 232 -1.52 1.80 -8.43
N LYS A 233 -0.97 1.30 -7.32
CA LYS A 233 -1.74 0.68 -6.22
C LYS A 233 -1.84 1.56 -4.99
N GLU A 234 -0.75 2.24 -4.65
CA GLU A 234 -0.60 3.02 -3.43
C GLU A 234 0.25 4.28 -3.71
N ASP A 235 -0.09 5.39 -3.04
CA ASP A 235 0.63 6.66 -3.21
C ASP A 235 2.00 6.66 -2.50
N PHE A 236 2.12 5.92 -1.39
CA PHE A 236 3.33 5.86 -0.55
C PHE A 236 3.85 4.43 -0.36
N PRO A 237 4.20 3.74 -1.45
CA PRO A 237 4.64 2.35 -1.38
C PRO A 237 5.98 2.22 -0.64
N ARG A 238 6.19 1.04 -0.05
CA ARG A 238 7.41 0.63 0.67
C ARG A 238 8.33 -0.26 -0.16
N PRO A 239 9.62 -0.43 0.21
CA PRO A 239 10.57 -1.24 -0.54
C PRO A 239 10.17 -2.70 -0.71
N GLU A 240 9.36 -3.27 0.19
CA GLU A 240 8.78 -4.61 0.04
C GLU A 240 8.10 -4.80 -1.33
N HIS A 241 7.45 -3.75 -1.85
CA HIS A 241 6.77 -3.79 -3.14
C HIS A 241 7.74 -3.95 -4.31
N LEU A 242 8.93 -3.34 -4.21
CA LEU A 242 9.98 -3.49 -5.21
C LEU A 242 10.56 -4.91 -5.19
N MET A 243 10.78 -5.46 -4.00
CA MET A 243 11.26 -6.84 -3.84
C MET A 243 10.25 -7.83 -4.44
N ASN A 244 8.97 -7.71 -4.05
CA ASN A 244 7.89 -8.56 -4.52
C ASN A 244 7.68 -8.44 -6.04
N PHE A 245 7.84 -7.24 -6.61
CA PHE A 245 7.78 -7.03 -8.06
C PHE A 245 8.84 -7.86 -8.78
N TRP A 246 10.11 -7.79 -8.36
CA TRP A 246 11.20 -8.53 -9.00
C TRP A 246 11.14 -10.05 -8.74
N GLU A 247 10.71 -10.48 -7.55
CA GLU A 247 10.47 -11.89 -7.23
C GLU A 247 9.36 -12.48 -8.13
N THR A 248 8.21 -11.80 -8.23
CA THR A 248 7.09 -12.24 -9.08
C THR A 248 7.46 -12.21 -10.56
N ARG A 249 8.19 -11.19 -11.01
CA ARG A 249 8.68 -11.07 -12.39
C ARG A 249 9.66 -12.18 -12.72
N LEU A 250 10.58 -12.51 -11.81
CA LEU A 250 11.50 -13.63 -11.97
C LEU A 250 10.74 -14.96 -12.11
N GLU A 251 9.80 -15.25 -11.22
CA GLU A 251 9.00 -16.47 -11.27
C GLU A 251 8.26 -16.58 -12.61
N ASN A 252 7.63 -15.49 -13.07
CA ASN A 252 6.91 -15.49 -14.35
C ASN A 252 7.87 -15.73 -15.55
N LEU A 253 9.04 -15.08 -15.56
CA LEU A 253 10.04 -15.24 -16.61
C LEU A 253 10.68 -16.64 -16.62
N GLU A 254 10.87 -17.27 -15.45
CA GLU A 254 11.32 -18.67 -15.37
C GLU A 254 10.28 -19.62 -15.95
N ASN A 255 9.00 -19.44 -15.61
CA ASN A 255 7.91 -20.19 -16.21
C ASN A 255 7.83 -20.00 -17.73
N LEU A 256 8.07 -18.78 -18.25
CA LEU A 256 8.11 -18.53 -19.69
C LEU A 256 9.32 -19.20 -20.37
N ALA A 257 10.50 -19.17 -19.74
CA ALA A 257 11.67 -19.85 -20.25
C ALA A 257 11.47 -21.37 -20.30
N ASP A 258 10.81 -21.95 -19.30
CA ASP A 258 10.43 -23.36 -19.28
C ASP A 258 9.41 -23.70 -20.38
N GLN A 259 8.42 -22.82 -20.62
CA GLN A 259 7.46 -22.95 -21.72
C GLN A 259 8.16 -22.89 -23.09
N LEU A 260 9.07 -21.95 -23.31
CA LEU A 260 9.91 -21.91 -24.52
C LEU A 260 10.81 -23.15 -24.66
N GLY A 261 11.10 -23.81 -23.53
CA GLY A 261 11.77 -25.10 -23.45
C GLY A 261 10.95 -26.28 -23.98
N ASP A 262 9.62 -26.17 -23.99
CA ASP A 262 8.69 -27.22 -24.42
C ASP A 262 8.94 -27.61 -25.88
N LYS A 263 8.98 -28.93 -26.13
CA LYS A 263 9.19 -29.51 -27.46
C LYS A 263 8.17 -28.98 -28.48
N ARG A 264 6.91 -28.77 -28.08
CA ARG A 264 5.82 -28.28 -28.94
C ARG A 264 6.10 -26.87 -29.42
N ILE A 265 6.49 -25.97 -28.51
CA ILE A 265 6.81 -24.57 -28.83
C ILE A 265 8.09 -24.49 -29.67
N LYS A 266 9.12 -25.27 -29.36
CA LYS A 266 10.33 -25.37 -30.19
C LYS A 266 10.04 -25.88 -31.60
N THR A 267 9.12 -26.82 -31.73
CA THR A 267 8.72 -27.36 -33.04
C THR A 267 8.03 -26.30 -33.90
N ILE A 268 7.25 -25.39 -33.30
CA ILE A 268 6.65 -24.25 -34.01
C ILE A 268 7.74 -23.35 -34.59
N GLY A 269 8.72 -22.95 -33.77
CA GLY A 269 9.87 -22.16 -34.22
C GLY A 269 10.63 -22.84 -35.37
N PHE A 270 10.93 -24.13 -35.22
CA PHE A 270 11.58 -24.94 -36.25
C PHE A 270 10.80 -24.98 -37.57
N VAL A 271 9.48 -25.18 -37.52
CA VAL A 271 8.65 -25.22 -38.72
C VAL A 271 8.62 -23.86 -39.41
N LEU A 272 8.48 -22.76 -38.66
CA LEU A 272 8.51 -21.39 -39.20
C LEU A 272 9.84 -21.07 -39.89
N GLU A 273 10.96 -21.51 -39.31
CA GLU A 273 12.29 -21.40 -39.91
C GLU A 273 12.39 -22.20 -41.23
N ARG A 274 11.90 -23.45 -41.22
CA ARG A 274 11.97 -24.34 -42.40
C ARG A 274 11.13 -23.85 -43.58
N ILE A 275 9.97 -23.26 -43.32
CA ILE A 275 9.13 -22.66 -44.37
C ILE A 275 9.58 -21.23 -44.75
N ARG A 276 10.63 -20.71 -44.11
CA ARG A 276 11.14 -19.33 -44.27
C ARG A 276 10.03 -18.28 -44.07
N SER A 277 9.22 -18.46 -43.03
CA SER A 277 8.19 -17.49 -42.67
C SER A 277 8.86 -16.19 -42.17
N VAL A 278 8.26 -15.05 -42.52
CA VAL A 278 8.71 -13.73 -42.04
C VAL A 278 8.55 -13.63 -40.51
N PHE A 279 7.60 -14.39 -39.93
CA PHE A 279 7.31 -14.43 -38.51
C PHE A 279 8.27 -15.32 -37.70
N GLU A 280 9.23 -16.00 -38.35
CA GLU A 280 10.36 -16.62 -37.63
C GLU A 280 11.11 -15.57 -36.80
N SER A 281 11.26 -14.37 -37.35
CA SER A 281 11.92 -13.25 -36.67
C SER A 281 11.21 -12.86 -35.38
N SER A 282 9.87 -12.90 -35.35
CA SER A 282 9.06 -12.68 -34.16
C SER A 282 9.27 -13.78 -33.11
N TYR A 283 9.35 -15.05 -33.51
CA TYR A 283 9.67 -16.15 -32.60
C TYR A 283 11.06 -15.98 -31.97
N ARG A 284 12.07 -15.66 -32.79
CA ARG A 284 13.41 -15.39 -32.29
C ARG A 284 13.45 -14.21 -31.32
N ARG A 285 12.73 -13.12 -31.64
CA ARG A 285 12.60 -11.95 -30.78
C ARG A 285 11.99 -12.29 -29.42
N ILE A 286 10.98 -13.15 -29.36
CA ILE A 286 10.41 -13.65 -28.10
C ILE A 286 11.47 -14.32 -27.25
N VAL A 287 12.24 -15.24 -27.83
CA VAL A 287 13.29 -15.98 -27.11
C VAL A 287 14.37 -15.02 -26.58
N GLU A 288 14.82 -14.07 -27.40
CA GLU A 288 15.78 -13.04 -27.00
C GLU A 288 15.25 -12.20 -25.83
N LEU A 289 14.03 -11.65 -25.95
CA LEU A 289 13.39 -10.82 -24.92
C LEU A 289 13.25 -11.56 -23.59
N VAL A 290 12.78 -12.81 -23.61
CA VAL A 290 12.59 -13.60 -22.39
C VAL A 290 13.92 -13.91 -21.72
N LEU A 291 14.95 -14.29 -22.49
CA LEU A 291 16.26 -14.62 -21.92
C LEU A 291 16.99 -13.38 -21.37
N GLU A 292 16.91 -12.25 -22.06
CA GLU A 292 17.45 -10.96 -21.60
C GLU A 292 16.76 -10.51 -20.30
N ALA A 293 15.43 -10.47 -20.29
CA ALA A 293 14.65 -10.08 -19.11
C ALA A 293 14.85 -11.06 -17.95
N LEU A 294 15.01 -12.36 -18.21
CA LEU A 294 15.27 -13.36 -17.18
C LEU A 294 16.66 -13.16 -16.57
N ALA A 295 17.67 -12.87 -17.38
CA ALA A 295 19.02 -12.57 -16.88
C ALA A 295 19.02 -11.31 -16.00
N GLU A 296 18.27 -10.28 -16.40
CA GLU A 296 18.02 -9.08 -15.59
C GLU A 296 17.35 -9.42 -14.26
N ALA A 297 16.19 -10.09 -14.29
CA ALA A 297 15.42 -10.39 -13.09
C ALA A 297 16.20 -11.27 -12.09
N ARG A 298 16.96 -12.26 -12.59
CA ARG A 298 17.81 -13.12 -11.74
C ARG A 298 18.89 -12.34 -11.02
N ASP A 299 19.57 -11.43 -11.73
CA ASP A 299 20.61 -10.60 -11.16
C ASP A 299 20.03 -9.66 -10.08
N ILE A 300 18.97 -8.94 -10.42
CA ILE A 300 18.33 -7.98 -9.52
C ILE A 300 17.84 -8.68 -8.26
N THR A 301 17.04 -9.75 -8.38
CA THR A 301 16.49 -10.48 -7.22
C THR A 301 17.60 -11.05 -6.34
N LYS A 302 18.67 -11.58 -6.92
CA LYS A 302 19.84 -12.08 -6.18
C LYS A 302 20.49 -10.97 -5.35
N TYR A 303 20.75 -9.81 -5.95
CA TYR A 303 21.42 -8.71 -5.25
C TYR A 303 20.51 -7.95 -4.28
N LEU A 304 19.19 -7.99 -4.48
CA LEU A 304 18.23 -7.42 -3.53
C LEU A 304 18.02 -8.28 -2.27
N THR A 305 18.33 -9.58 -2.31
CA THR A 305 18.12 -10.52 -1.19
C THR A 305 18.78 -10.07 0.14
N PRO A 306 20.06 -9.64 0.19
CA PRO A 306 20.68 -9.16 1.42
C PRO A 306 20.02 -7.87 1.94
N LEU A 307 19.58 -7.01 1.03
CA LEU A 307 18.92 -5.74 1.36
C LEU A 307 17.55 -5.99 1.98
N ARG A 308 16.77 -6.95 1.45
CA ARG A 308 15.47 -7.35 1.99
C ARG A 308 15.56 -7.72 3.48
N LYS A 309 16.52 -8.55 3.88
CA LYS A 309 16.69 -8.95 5.29
C LYS A 309 16.91 -7.76 6.24
N ILE A 310 17.57 -6.70 5.77
CA ILE A 310 17.81 -5.50 6.57
C ILE A 310 16.54 -4.64 6.61
N ILE A 311 15.86 -4.47 5.47
CA ILE A 311 14.63 -3.70 5.36
C ILE A 311 13.51 -4.33 6.18
N ASP A 312 13.29 -5.65 6.09
CA ASP A 312 12.23 -6.33 6.85
C ASP A 312 12.39 -6.10 8.36
N LYS A 313 13.63 -6.14 8.86
CA LYS A 313 13.93 -5.81 10.26
C LYS A 313 13.67 -4.35 10.56
N PHE A 314 14.08 -3.47 9.65
CA PHE A 314 13.91 -2.02 9.79
C PHE A 314 12.43 -1.66 9.90
N GLU A 315 11.58 -2.23 9.05
CA GLU A 315 10.14 -1.94 9.01
C GLU A 315 9.41 -2.35 10.29
N THR A 316 9.88 -3.40 10.97
CA THR A 316 9.29 -3.89 12.23
C THR A 316 9.76 -3.17 13.50
N ALA A 317 10.89 -2.47 13.45
CA ALA A 317 11.50 -1.83 14.62
C ALA A 317 11.17 -0.32 14.69
N ASP A 318 11.33 0.29 15.85
CA ASP A 318 11.16 1.74 16.02
C ASP A 318 12.42 2.52 15.62
N MET A 319 12.30 3.83 15.41
CA MET A 319 13.40 4.67 14.90
C MET A 319 14.66 4.62 15.80
N ASP A 320 14.48 4.55 17.13
CA ASP A 320 15.59 4.43 18.09
C ASP A 320 16.38 3.13 17.91
N GLU A 321 15.68 2.00 17.73
CA GLU A 321 16.28 0.68 17.49
C GLU A 321 16.92 0.60 16.10
N ASN A 322 16.37 1.33 15.14
CA ASN A 322 16.82 1.38 13.76
C ASN A 322 18.03 2.27 13.53
N ARG A 323 18.28 3.24 14.40
CA ARG A 323 19.43 4.14 14.29
C ARG A 323 20.78 3.45 14.00
N PRO A 324 21.20 2.38 14.73
CA PRO A 324 22.44 1.65 14.42
C PRO A 324 22.41 0.92 13.06
N ASN A 325 21.22 0.60 12.54
CA ASN A 325 21.02 -0.13 11.28
C ASN A 325 21.02 0.78 10.03
N ILE A 326 20.88 2.10 10.19
CA ILE A 326 20.90 3.07 9.09
C ILE A 326 22.19 2.98 8.26
N ARG A 327 23.35 2.90 8.93
CA ARG A 327 24.64 2.78 8.23
C ARG A 327 24.80 1.44 7.51
N PRO A 328 24.57 0.28 8.15
CA PRO A 328 24.51 -1.00 7.46
C PRO A 328 23.58 -1.00 6.24
N LEU A 329 22.37 -0.45 6.38
CA LEU A 329 21.39 -0.34 5.29
C LEU A 329 21.98 0.39 4.07
N LEU A 330 22.51 1.61 4.25
CA LEU A 330 23.06 2.41 3.15
C LEU A 330 24.33 1.80 2.55
N LEU A 331 25.17 1.15 3.35
CA LEU A 331 26.33 0.40 2.84
C LEU A 331 25.87 -0.79 1.97
N THR A 332 24.82 -1.51 2.39
CA THR A 332 24.24 -2.59 1.58
C THR A 332 23.64 -2.05 0.29
N VAL A 333 22.92 -0.91 0.32
CA VAL A 333 22.45 -0.23 -0.90
C VAL A 333 23.62 0.11 -1.83
N GLY A 334 24.73 0.63 -1.29
CA GLY A 334 25.95 0.88 -2.04
C GLY A 334 26.54 -0.39 -2.68
N LEU A 335 26.55 -1.52 -1.95
CA LEU A 335 27.01 -2.82 -2.47
C LEU A 335 26.10 -3.36 -3.58
N VAL A 336 24.77 -3.27 -3.40
CA VAL A 336 23.79 -3.67 -4.43
C VAL A 336 24.01 -2.88 -5.71
N TRP A 337 24.09 -1.55 -5.58
CA TRP A 337 24.40 -0.67 -6.70
C TRP A 337 25.74 -1.00 -7.36
N GLY A 338 26.78 -1.29 -6.57
CA GLY A 338 28.12 -1.56 -7.07
C GLY A 338 28.30 -2.90 -7.78
N HIS A 339 27.44 -3.90 -7.50
CA HIS A 339 27.62 -5.28 -7.96
C HIS A 339 26.47 -5.85 -8.81
N SER A 340 25.28 -5.27 -8.78
CA SER A 340 24.20 -5.68 -9.68
C SER A 340 24.38 -5.09 -11.07
N LYS A 341 24.42 -5.95 -12.08
CA LYS A 341 24.59 -5.55 -13.47
C LYS A 341 23.37 -4.81 -14.03
N TYR A 342 22.18 -5.01 -13.47
CA TYR A 342 20.96 -4.40 -14.01
C TYR A 342 20.26 -3.44 -13.03
N PHE A 343 20.45 -3.60 -11.71
CA PHE A 343 19.78 -2.73 -10.74
C PHE A 343 20.41 -1.33 -10.62
N HIS A 344 21.67 -1.16 -11.02
CA HIS A 344 22.45 0.06 -10.77
C HIS A 344 21.98 1.32 -11.52
N THR A 345 20.96 1.21 -12.38
CA THR A 345 20.42 2.32 -13.15
C THR A 345 19.88 3.42 -12.23
N LEU A 346 19.93 4.67 -12.70
CA LEU A 346 19.44 5.82 -11.91
C LEU A 346 17.96 5.67 -11.56
N ASP A 347 17.13 5.18 -12.49
CA ASP A 347 15.69 4.97 -12.27
C ASP A 347 15.41 3.99 -11.13
N ASN A 348 16.13 2.86 -11.09
CA ASN A 348 15.98 1.86 -10.04
C ASN A 348 16.47 2.37 -8.68
N MET A 349 17.57 3.11 -8.66
CA MET A 349 18.12 3.70 -7.44
C MET A 349 17.23 4.82 -6.88
N VAL A 350 16.73 5.71 -7.75
CA VAL A 350 15.79 6.77 -7.36
C VAL A 350 14.52 6.15 -6.78
N LEU A 351 13.96 5.13 -7.46
CA LEU A 351 12.80 4.39 -6.95
C LEU A 351 13.09 3.80 -5.57
N LEU A 352 14.21 3.08 -5.40
CA LEU A 352 14.57 2.49 -4.11
C LEU A 352 14.67 3.53 -3.00
N PHE A 353 15.32 4.68 -3.24
CA PHE A 353 15.42 5.73 -2.22
C PHE A 353 14.07 6.36 -1.89
N GLN A 354 13.19 6.57 -2.86
CA GLN A 354 11.82 7.04 -2.60
C GLN A 354 11.06 6.06 -1.70
N LEU A 355 11.15 4.76 -1.99
CA LEU A 355 10.52 3.73 -1.17
C LEU A 355 11.14 3.67 0.24
N LEU A 356 12.46 3.75 0.36
CA LEU A 356 13.15 3.78 1.66
C LEU A 356 12.76 5.00 2.51
N HIS A 357 12.60 6.16 1.89
CA HIS A 357 12.15 7.36 2.60
C HIS A 357 10.70 7.22 3.06
N ASN A 358 9.82 6.54 2.32
CA ASN A 358 8.48 6.22 2.79
C ASN A 358 8.52 5.35 4.05
N THR A 359 9.39 4.33 4.10
CA THR A 359 9.63 3.51 5.31
C THR A 359 10.13 4.34 6.49
N LEU A 360 11.07 5.28 6.27
CA LEU A 360 11.56 6.17 7.33
C LEU A 360 10.46 7.07 7.89
N ILE A 361 9.64 7.65 7.01
CA ILE A 361 8.50 8.50 7.39
C ILE A 361 7.49 7.68 8.20
N GLU A 362 7.12 6.49 7.74
CA GLU A 362 6.17 5.63 8.46
C GLU A 362 6.71 5.20 9.82
N CYS A 363 7.99 4.83 9.91
CA CYS A 363 8.65 4.48 11.17
C CYS A 363 8.63 5.67 12.15
N ALA A 364 8.95 6.89 11.68
CA ALA A 364 8.88 8.10 12.50
C ALA A 364 7.44 8.42 12.96
N ILE A 365 6.44 8.30 12.08
CA ILE A 365 5.03 8.50 12.43
C ILE A 365 4.58 7.49 13.49
N ARG A 366 4.92 6.21 13.31
CA ARG A 366 4.60 5.14 14.27
C ARG A 366 5.28 5.39 15.61
N THR A 367 6.55 5.78 15.62
CA THR A 367 7.26 6.09 16.86
C THR A 367 6.62 7.30 17.54
N ILE A 368 6.30 8.39 16.83
CA ILE A 368 5.77 9.64 17.42
C ILE A 368 4.34 9.47 17.94
N GLU A 369 3.49 8.71 17.26
CA GLU A 369 2.07 8.48 17.61
C GLU A 369 1.24 9.79 17.59
N PRO A 370 0.79 10.24 16.41
CA PRO A 370 0.15 11.56 16.24
C PRO A 370 -1.10 11.77 17.11
N ASP A 371 -1.85 10.71 17.41
CA ASP A 371 -3.09 10.81 18.19
C ASP A 371 -2.83 11.05 19.69
N ALA A 372 -1.66 10.64 20.19
CA ALA A 372 -1.29 10.72 21.60
C ALA A 372 -0.33 11.88 21.91
N ILE A 373 0.39 12.40 20.91
CA ILE A 373 1.50 13.35 21.12
C ILE A 373 1.08 14.66 21.80
N PHE A 374 -0.19 15.08 21.67
CA PHE A 374 -0.72 16.28 22.32
C PHE A 374 -1.39 16.03 23.67
N GLN A 375 -1.62 14.77 24.05
CA GLN A 375 -2.30 14.38 25.29
C GLN A 375 -1.33 14.13 26.45
N GLY A 376 -0.06 13.88 26.14
CA GLY A 376 1.00 13.61 27.11
C GLY A 376 1.70 14.86 27.65
N ASP A 377 2.80 14.61 28.35
CA ASP A 377 3.69 15.65 28.85
C ASP A 377 4.42 16.38 27.70
N VAL A 378 4.52 17.70 27.79
CA VAL A 378 5.08 18.54 26.72
C VAL A 378 6.60 18.35 26.58
N ASP A 379 7.33 18.12 27.68
CA ASP A 379 8.77 17.82 27.63
C ASP A 379 9.01 16.46 26.95
N GLU A 380 8.18 15.46 27.25
CA GLU A 380 8.24 14.14 26.61
C GLU A 380 7.93 14.23 25.11
N ALA A 381 6.85 14.91 24.73
CA ALA A 381 6.45 15.11 23.33
C ALA A 381 7.56 15.83 22.53
N TYR A 382 8.10 16.92 23.08
CA TYR A 382 9.23 17.63 22.48
C TYR A 382 10.44 16.72 22.28
N LYS A 383 10.84 15.97 23.32
CA LYS A 383 11.97 15.05 23.25
C LYS A 383 11.75 13.98 22.17
N LYS A 384 10.53 13.46 22.05
CA LYS A 384 10.14 12.46 21.04
C LYS A 384 10.30 13.00 19.61
N ILE A 385 9.80 14.22 19.34
CA ILE A 385 9.96 14.91 18.06
C ILE A 385 11.44 15.18 17.76
N SER A 386 12.15 15.80 18.71
CA SER A 386 13.58 16.15 18.57
C SER A 386 14.45 14.93 18.27
N THR A 387 14.17 13.82 18.95
CA THR A 387 14.91 12.57 18.78
C THR A 387 14.71 11.99 17.38
N ASN A 388 13.46 12.00 16.87
CA ASN A 388 13.16 11.55 15.51
C ASN A 388 13.78 12.46 14.45
N ILE A 389 13.75 13.79 14.62
CA ILE A 389 14.46 14.74 13.73
C ILE A 389 15.95 14.38 13.67
N ASN A 390 16.59 14.13 14.82
CA ASN A 390 18.00 13.74 14.89
C ASN A 390 18.29 12.42 14.17
N HIS A 391 17.39 11.43 14.23
CA HIS A 391 17.56 10.18 13.49
C HIS A 391 17.45 10.37 11.98
N LEU A 392 16.51 11.19 11.52
CA LEU A 392 16.31 11.50 10.10
C LEU A 392 17.50 12.31 9.54
N GLU A 393 18.01 13.29 10.30
CA GLU A 393 19.25 14.01 9.93
C GLU A 393 20.48 13.10 9.94
N PHE A 394 20.55 12.16 10.88
CA PHE A 394 21.61 11.14 10.87
C PHE A 394 21.54 10.25 9.62
N TYR A 395 20.34 9.85 9.18
CA TYR A 395 20.16 9.17 7.89
C TYR A 395 20.66 10.04 6.73
N ARG A 396 20.26 11.31 6.66
CA ARG A 396 20.67 12.23 5.59
C ARG A 396 22.19 12.40 5.53
N SER A 397 22.84 12.56 6.68
CA SER A 397 24.29 12.62 6.80
C SER A 397 24.96 11.34 6.32
N THR A 398 24.46 10.18 6.77
CA THR A 398 24.99 8.86 6.38
C THR A 398 24.81 8.60 4.88
N TYR A 399 23.70 9.06 4.29
CA TYR A 399 23.48 9.00 2.84
C TYR A 399 24.53 9.83 2.09
N LYS A 400 24.81 11.06 2.54
CA LYS A 400 25.83 11.93 1.95
C LYS A 400 27.21 11.29 2.01
N ASP A 401 27.58 10.70 3.16
CA ASP A 401 28.85 9.99 3.33
C ASP A 401 28.97 8.77 2.39
N THR A 402 27.88 8.02 2.27
CA THR A 402 27.80 6.85 1.37
C THR A 402 27.94 7.29 -0.08
N ARG A 403 27.23 8.34 -0.50
CA ARG A 403 27.34 8.96 -1.84
C ARG A 403 28.76 9.48 -2.12
N GLY A 404 29.42 10.06 -1.12
CA GLY A 404 30.82 10.49 -1.24
C GLY A 404 31.82 9.34 -1.35
N SER A 405 31.42 8.13 -0.93
CA SER A 405 32.26 6.93 -0.90
C SER A 405 31.96 5.93 -2.02
N LEU A 406 31.19 6.31 -3.04
CA LEU A 406 30.69 5.38 -4.06
C LEU A 406 31.77 4.55 -4.77
N LYS A 407 32.94 5.15 -5.00
CA LYS A 407 34.10 4.48 -5.61
C LYS A 407 34.50 3.19 -4.87
N LYS A 408 34.28 3.11 -3.55
CA LYS A 408 34.60 1.94 -2.73
C LYS A 408 33.71 0.73 -3.03
N PHE A 409 32.52 0.93 -3.59
CA PHE A 409 31.57 -0.15 -3.89
C PHE A 409 31.69 -0.72 -5.31
N LYS A 410 32.42 -0.04 -6.20
CA LYS A 410 32.66 -0.46 -7.60
C LYS A 410 33.94 -1.29 -7.78
N VAL A 411 34.59 -1.71 -6.69
CA VAL A 411 35.86 -2.43 -6.77
C VAL A 411 35.62 -3.81 -7.39
N GLY A 412 36.23 -4.05 -8.55
CA GLY A 412 36.09 -5.31 -9.28
C GLY A 412 34.89 -5.37 -10.24
N THR A 413 34.20 -4.25 -10.49
CA THR A 413 33.10 -4.19 -11.47
C THR A 413 33.38 -3.16 -12.57
N GLU A 414 33.10 -3.53 -13.82
CA GLU A 414 33.42 -2.72 -15.01
C GLU A 414 32.17 -2.13 -15.69
N PHE A 415 30.98 -2.65 -15.39
CA PHE A 415 29.72 -2.24 -15.99
C PHE A 415 29.08 -1.01 -15.32
N ASN A 416 29.56 -0.63 -14.13
CA ASN A 416 29.02 0.48 -13.35
C ASN A 416 29.85 1.75 -13.52
N SER A 417 29.49 2.59 -14.49
CA SER A 417 30.19 3.83 -14.78
C SER A 417 29.55 5.07 -14.17
N GLN A 418 28.21 5.14 -14.08
CA GLN A 418 27.52 6.31 -13.54
C GLN A 418 27.54 6.33 -12.01
N ASP A 419 27.88 7.48 -11.44
CA ASP A 419 27.66 7.79 -10.02
C ASP A 419 26.21 8.24 -9.79
N TRP A 420 25.82 8.41 -8.53
CA TRP A 420 24.48 8.92 -8.19
C TRP A 420 24.36 10.40 -8.58
N THR A 421 23.72 10.71 -9.70
CA THR A 421 23.71 12.05 -10.33
C THR A 421 22.35 12.76 -10.36
N TRP A 422 21.35 12.30 -9.62
CA TRP A 422 20.02 12.94 -9.55
C TRP A 422 20.01 14.26 -8.76
N HIS A 423 18.98 15.09 -9.04
CA HIS A 423 18.69 16.26 -8.22
C HIS A 423 18.18 15.83 -6.84
N PRO A 424 18.59 16.45 -5.72
CA PRO A 424 18.17 16.04 -4.38
C PRO A 424 16.65 15.94 -4.20
N SER A 425 15.88 16.86 -4.80
CA SER A 425 14.42 16.87 -4.70
C SER A 425 13.74 15.63 -5.31
N GLU A 426 14.39 14.90 -6.22
CA GLU A 426 13.82 13.69 -6.82
C GLU A 426 13.67 12.57 -5.81
N ILE A 427 14.65 12.42 -4.90
CA ILE A 427 14.61 11.40 -3.85
C ILE A 427 14.13 11.95 -2.51
N PHE A 428 14.51 13.20 -2.17
CA PHE A 428 14.23 13.78 -0.86
C PHE A 428 12.96 14.64 -0.82
N GLY A 429 12.26 14.89 -1.93
CA GLY A 429 11.14 15.84 -1.96
C GLY A 429 10.08 15.63 -0.88
N ARG A 430 9.61 14.38 -0.68
CA ARG A 430 8.66 14.05 0.40
C ARG A 430 9.31 14.03 1.78
N PHE A 431 10.51 13.47 1.87
CA PHE A 431 11.31 13.42 3.09
C PHE A 431 11.53 14.82 3.69
N ASP A 432 11.90 15.78 2.84
CA ASP A 432 12.17 17.17 3.23
C ASP A 432 10.90 17.87 3.74
N LYS A 433 9.76 17.65 3.07
CA LYS A 433 8.46 18.16 3.54
C LYS A 433 8.08 17.59 4.91
N PHE A 434 8.27 16.29 5.11
CA PHE A 434 7.99 15.64 6.39
C PHE A 434 8.90 16.15 7.49
N LEU A 435 10.21 16.28 7.21
CA LEU A 435 11.17 16.82 8.18
C LEU A 435 10.84 18.27 8.57
N ALA A 436 10.51 19.12 7.59
CA ALA A 436 10.07 20.49 7.87
C ALA A 436 8.78 20.54 8.71
N ARG A 437 7.84 19.59 8.49
CA ARG A 437 6.65 19.46 9.33
C ARG A 437 7.00 19.06 10.77
N LEU A 438 7.94 18.15 10.96
CA LEU A 438 8.43 17.78 12.31
C LEU A 438 9.11 18.96 13.01
N GLU A 439 9.97 19.71 12.31
CA GLU A 439 10.61 20.92 12.85
C GLU A 439 9.56 21.94 13.29
N THR A 440 8.55 22.16 12.45
CA THR A 440 7.43 23.07 12.75
C THR A 440 6.64 22.63 14.00
N LEU A 441 6.41 21.33 14.18
CA LEU A 441 5.79 20.80 15.40
C LEU A 441 6.74 20.91 16.61
N GLY A 442 8.03 20.74 16.40
CA GLY A 442 9.07 20.96 17.41
C GLY A 442 9.01 22.37 18.00
N GLU A 443 8.90 23.40 17.16
CA GLU A 443 8.74 24.80 17.58
C GLU A 443 7.49 25.02 18.46
N LEU A 444 6.39 24.31 18.15
CA LEU A 444 5.15 24.40 18.93
C LEU A 444 5.34 23.80 20.33
N PHE A 445 5.92 22.60 20.42
CA PHE A 445 6.21 21.99 21.71
C PHE A 445 7.25 22.79 22.50
N GLU A 446 8.28 23.35 21.85
CA GLU A 446 9.25 24.25 22.50
C GLU A 446 8.56 25.47 23.11
N THR A 447 7.59 26.06 22.40
CA THR A 447 6.75 27.12 22.94
C THR A 447 5.98 26.65 24.18
N GLY A 448 5.38 25.46 24.15
CA GLY A 448 4.72 24.90 25.32
C GLY A 448 5.63 24.71 26.52
N ARG A 449 6.86 24.21 26.31
CA ARG A 449 7.85 24.05 27.37
C ARG A 449 8.21 25.38 28.02
N ASP A 450 8.30 26.44 27.24
CA ASP A 450 8.54 27.77 27.79
C ASP A 450 7.35 28.26 28.61
N PHE A 451 6.13 28.16 28.09
CA PHE A 451 4.95 28.60 28.84
C PHE A 451 4.77 27.84 30.16
N ILE A 452 5.08 26.54 30.24
CA ILE A 452 5.05 25.76 31.49
C ILE A 452 6.00 26.34 32.56
N LYS A 453 7.11 26.97 32.18
CA LYS A 453 8.03 27.61 33.15
C LYS A 453 7.37 28.74 33.92
N LEU A 454 6.33 29.37 33.37
CA LEU A 454 5.57 30.43 34.04
C LEU A 454 4.91 29.97 35.34
N GLU A 455 4.62 28.67 35.49
CA GLU A 455 4.09 28.11 36.75
C GLU A 455 5.01 28.35 37.95
N LYS A 456 6.31 28.48 37.70
CA LYS A 456 7.34 28.66 38.74
C LYS A 456 7.76 30.12 38.90
N VAL A 457 7.24 31.03 38.07
CA VAL A 457 7.62 32.45 38.12
C VAL A 457 6.77 33.15 39.18
N THR A 458 7.40 33.46 40.31
CA THR A 458 6.80 34.27 41.38
C THR A 458 7.53 35.59 41.50
N VAL A 459 6.84 36.70 41.29
CA VAL A 459 7.43 38.04 41.36
C VAL A 459 7.35 38.58 42.79
N GLY A 460 8.48 39.05 43.32
CA GLY A 460 8.58 39.72 44.63
C GLY A 460 8.15 41.19 44.57
N GLY A 461 8.37 41.95 45.66
CA GLY A 461 8.07 43.38 45.69
C GLY A 461 6.65 43.75 46.13
N LEU A 462 6.34 45.05 46.11
CA LEU A 462 5.08 45.61 46.60
C LEU A 462 3.89 45.25 45.70
N LYS A 463 4.12 45.16 44.38
CA LYS A 463 3.15 44.77 43.36
C LYS A 463 3.31 43.31 42.92
N GLY A 464 4.32 42.59 43.43
CA GLY A 464 4.65 41.21 43.05
C GLY A 464 3.47 40.24 43.03
N ARG A 465 2.59 40.30 44.05
CA ARG A 465 1.38 39.46 44.09
C ARG A 465 0.43 39.72 42.91
N GLN A 466 0.24 41.00 42.54
CA GLN A 466 -0.63 41.36 41.42
C GLN A 466 -0.04 40.92 40.08
N ILE A 467 1.28 41.04 39.92
CA ILE A 467 2.01 40.63 38.72
C ILE A 467 1.99 39.10 38.58
N THR A 468 2.24 38.37 39.67
CA THR A 468 2.18 36.90 39.70
C THR A 468 0.79 36.41 39.30
N MET A 469 -0.29 36.98 39.86
CA MET A 469 -1.66 36.64 39.45
C MET A 469 -1.94 36.95 37.97
N ALA A 470 -1.34 38.00 37.41
CA ALA A 470 -1.46 38.30 35.98
C ALA A 470 -0.75 37.27 35.10
N ILE A 471 0.44 36.81 35.52
CA ILE A 471 1.19 35.73 34.85
C ILE A 471 0.42 34.40 34.90
N GLU A 472 -0.12 34.04 36.05
CA GLU A 472 -0.98 32.84 36.22
C GLU A 472 -2.17 32.87 35.25
N LYS A 473 -2.82 34.02 35.11
CA LYS A 473 -3.93 34.19 34.15
C LYS A 473 -3.48 34.04 32.70
N ILE A 474 -2.30 34.57 32.33
CA ILE A 474 -1.74 34.39 30.98
C ILE A 474 -1.48 32.90 30.70
N LEU A 475 -0.97 32.17 31.68
CA LEU A 475 -0.77 30.73 31.57
C LEU A 475 -2.09 29.97 31.44
N GLU A 476 -3.15 30.36 32.16
CA GLU A 476 -4.48 29.78 32.00
C GLU A 476 -5.04 30.02 30.58
N GLU A 477 -4.87 31.23 30.03
CA GLU A 477 -5.22 31.54 28.64
C GLU A 477 -4.45 30.65 27.65
N TYR A 478 -3.13 30.46 27.85
CA TYR A 478 -2.30 29.57 27.04
C TYR A 478 -2.82 28.12 27.08
N ASN A 479 -3.10 27.61 28.28
CA ASN A 479 -3.61 26.25 28.48
C ASN A 479 -4.97 26.06 27.77
N GLY A 480 -5.81 27.09 27.72
CA GLY A 480 -7.04 27.09 26.91
C GLY A 480 -6.74 26.91 25.42
N TYR A 481 -5.83 27.70 24.86
CA TYR A 481 -5.44 27.59 23.45
C TYR A 481 -4.76 26.26 23.11
N TYR A 482 -3.96 25.71 24.03
CA TYR A 482 -3.32 24.41 23.84
C TYR A 482 -4.35 23.26 23.83
N ARG A 483 -5.40 23.32 24.67
CA ARG A 483 -6.50 22.33 24.63
C ARG A 483 -7.31 22.41 23.34
N GLU A 484 -7.51 23.60 22.78
CA GLU A 484 -8.13 23.73 21.45
C GLU A 484 -7.27 23.04 20.39
N TRP A 485 -5.94 23.26 20.46
CA TRP A 485 -4.96 22.65 19.55
C TRP A 485 -4.91 21.13 19.66
N SER A 486 -4.97 20.57 20.88
CA SER A 486 -4.92 19.12 21.09
C SER A 486 -6.13 18.36 20.53
N ASN A 487 -7.21 19.08 20.18
CA ASN A 487 -8.46 18.49 19.69
C ASN A 487 -8.59 18.49 18.15
N ILE A 488 -7.51 18.77 17.41
CA ILE A 488 -7.50 18.66 15.95
C ILE A 488 -7.89 17.25 15.49
N GLN A 489 -8.63 17.17 14.38
CA GLN A 489 -9.25 15.93 13.88
C GLN A 489 -8.50 15.33 12.68
N TYR A 490 -7.29 15.79 12.42
CA TYR A 490 -6.44 15.31 11.33
C TYR A 490 -5.05 14.98 11.86
N ASN A 491 -4.31 14.13 11.12
CA ASN A 491 -2.93 13.80 11.46
C ASN A 491 -2.01 15.01 11.23
N PRO A 492 -1.42 15.62 12.27
CA PRO A 492 -0.59 16.80 12.14
C PRO A 492 0.80 16.49 11.55
N LEU A 493 1.21 15.22 11.52
CA LEU A 493 2.46 14.76 10.94
C LEU A 493 2.39 14.55 9.43
N ASP A 494 1.20 14.48 8.84
CA ASP A 494 1.03 14.24 7.40
C ASP A 494 1.19 15.55 6.60
N PRO A 495 2.26 15.71 5.79
CA PRO A 495 2.45 16.90 4.96
C PRO A 495 1.67 16.84 3.64
N ASP A 496 1.18 15.66 3.24
CA ASP A 496 0.59 15.41 1.92
C ASP A 496 -0.95 15.35 1.98
N TYR A 497 -1.55 15.42 3.18
CA TYR A 497 -3.00 15.45 3.35
C TYR A 497 -3.63 16.70 2.72
N GLN A 498 -4.33 16.52 1.59
CA GLN A 498 -4.93 17.61 0.81
C GLN A 498 -6.01 18.40 1.58
N GLY A 499 -6.63 17.80 2.60
CA GLY A 499 -7.61 18.45 3.47
C GLY A 499 -7.02 19.13 4.71
N SER A 500 -5.69 19.24 4.80
CA SER A 500 -5.04 19.72 6.02
C SER A 500 -5.28 21.21 6.24
N THR A 501 -5.87 21.56 7.40
CA THR A 501 -5.93 22.93 7.90
C THR A 501 -4.72 23.29 8.77
N PHE A 502 -3.72 22.40 8.87
CA PHE A 502 -2.56 22.53 9.76
C PHE A 502 -1.90 23.90 9.71
N GLU A 503 -1.63 24.41 8.51
CA GLU A 503 -0.92 25.68 8.39
C GLU A 503 -1.77 26.88 8.86
N GLN A 504 -3.08 26.84 8.61
CA GLN A 504 -4.01 27.87 9.05
C GLN A 504 -4.16 27.84 10.57
N ASP A 505 -4.39 26.65 11.12
CA ASP A 505 -4.51 26.45 12.55
C ASP A 505 -3.21 26.91 13.22
N ARG A 506 -2.06 26.47 12.71
CA ARG A 506 -0.73 26.79 13.28
C ARG A 506 -0.50 28.29 13.32
N LEU A 507 -0.82 28.99 12.23
CA LEU A 507 -0.67 30.45 12.18
C LEU A 507 -1.60 31.13 13.19
N ALA A 508 -2.83 30.64 13.34
CA ALA A 508 -3.77 31.16 14.34
C ALA A 508 -3.28 30.90 15.77
N PHE A 509 -2.75 29.71 16.06
CA PHE A 509 -2.13 29.39 17.35
C PHE A 509 -0.93 30.31 17.63
N LYS A 510 -0.04 30.49 16.64
CA LYS A 510 1.12 31.38 16.75
C LYS A 510 0.72 32.83 17.04
N GLN A 511 -0.29 33.35 16.36
CA GLN A 511 -0.80 34.70 16.63
C GLN A 511 -1.32 34.85 18.06
N LYS A 512 -2.04 33.84 18.56
CA LYS A 512 -2.50 33.81 19.96
C LYS A 512 -1.31 33.79 20.92
N THR A 513 -0.30 32.94 20.70
CA THR A 513 0.89 32.87 21.57
C THR A 513 1.74 34.15 21.52
N ASP A 514 1.87 34.80 20.37
CA ASP A 514 2.61 36.06 20.22
C ASP A 514 1.96 37.19 21.06
N ILE A 515 0.62 37.21 21.13
CA ILE A 515 -0.11 38.16 21.99
C ILE A 515 0.18 37.87 23.47
N LEU A 516 0.15 36.60 23.89
CA LEU A 516 0.48 36.23 25.26
C LEU A 516 1.93 36.57 25.61
N GLU A 517 2.86 36.36 24.69
CA GLU A 517 4.28 36.71 24.88
C GLU A 517 4.48 38.22 25.11
N ARG A 518 3.75 39.08 24.38
CA ARG A 518 3.73 40.54 24.65
C ARG A 518 3.15 40.88 26.02
N LYS A 519 2.09 40.18 26.45
CA LYS A 519 1.52 40.37 27.79
C LYS A 519 2.53 39.99 28.88
N ILE A 520 3.30 38.92 28.68
CA ILE A 520 4.37 38.49 29.60
C ILE A 520 5.47 39.55 29.65
N ALA A 521 5.94 40.02 28.49
CA ALA A 521 6.95 41.07 28.41
C ALA A 521 6.56 42.31 29.23
N PHE A 522 5.30 42.75 29.12
CA PHE A 522 4.77 43.86 29.90
C PHE A 522 4.69 43.56 31.42
N GLN A 523 4.42 42.32 31.82
CA GLN A 523 4.49 41.95 33.24
C GLN A 523 5.93 41.93 33.75
N PHE A 524 6.89 41.51 32.94
CA PHE A 524 8.31 41.52 33.28
C PHE A 524 8.87 42.94 33.40
N GLU A 525 8.47 43.85 32.52
CA GLU A 525 8.78 45.28 32.67
C GLU A 525 8.29 45.82 34.02
N LYS A 526 7.04 45.53 34.41
CA LYS A 526 6.51 45.94 35.72
C LYS A 526 7.21 45.28 36.90
N ALA A 527 7.63 44.03 36.75
CA ALA A 527 8.39 43.31 37.77
C ALA A 527 9.75 43.98 37.97
N LEU A 528 10.41 44.35 36.87
CA LEU A 528 11.66 45.09 36.90
C LEU A 528 11.52 46.44 37.60
N GLU A 529 10.47 47.21 37.30
CA GLU A 529 10.21 48.50 37.95
C GLU A 529 9.89 48.39 39.45
N ASP A 530 9.36 47.25 39.92
CA ASP A 530 8.88 47.10 41.31
C ASP A 530 9.91 46.43 42.23
N SER A 531 10.51 45.33 41.78
CA SER A 531 11.42 44.53 42.60
C SER A 531 12.86 44.51 42.11
N HIS A 532 13.14 45.08 40.92
CA HIS A 532 14.47 45.08 40.29
C HIS A 532 15.07 43.65 40.21
N ASP A 533 14.22 42.63 40.16
CA ASP A 533 14.62 41.22 40.11
C ASP A 533 13.89 40.51 38.96
N LEU A 534 14.67 40.10 37.96
CA LEU A 534 14.23 39.30 36.82
C LEU A 534 14.90 37.93 36.75
N LEU A 535 15.72 37.56 37.74
CA LEU A 535 16.51 36.33 37.70
C LEU A 535 15.61 35.09 37.58
N LEU A 536 14.43 35.16 38.20
CA LEU A 536 13.41 34.11 38.20
C LEU A 536 12.76 33.87 36.83
N CYS A 537 12.89 34.81 35.89
CA CYS A 537 12.36 34.66 34.53
C CYS A 537 13.25 33.78 33.63
N GLY A 538 14.53 33.63 33.97
CA GLY A 538 15.46 32.69 33.33
C GLY A 538 15.46 32.74 31.80
N SER A 539 15.31 31.57 31.15
CA SER A 539 15.33 31.45 29.69
C SER A 539 14.15 32.15 28.99
N LEU A 540 13.07 32.52 29.71
CA LEU A 540 11.93 33.21 29.12
C LEU A 540 12.32 34.59 28.57
N LEU A 541 13.33 35.22 29.16
CA LEU A 541 13.89 36.49 28.69
C LEU A 541 14.55 36.35 27.30
N LEU A 542 14.89 35.14 26.88
CA LEU A 542 15.49 34.88 25.57
C LEU A 542 14.45 34.70 24.46
N ARG A 543 13.16 34.59 24.80
CA ARG A 543 12.11 34.47 23.78
C ARG A 543 12.06 35.73 22.92
N PRO A 544 11.90 35.64 21.59
CA PRO A 544 12.17 36.75 20.68
C PRO A 544 11.42 38.05 20.98
N ILE A 545 10.14 37.97 21.35
CA ILE A 545 9.32 39.16 21.61
C ILE A 545 9.62 39.72 22.99
N ILE A 546 9.79 38.86 24.00
CA ILE A 546 10.19 39.28 25.36
C ILE A 546 11.55 39.97 25.31
N LYS A 547 12.53 39.33 24.66
CA LYS A 547 13.89 39.84 24.52
C LYS A 547 13.90 41.22 23.87
N ALA A 548 13.21 41.38 22.74
CA ALA A 548 13.15 42.66 22.04
C ALA A 548 12.55 43.79 22.89
N HIS A 549 11.60 43.46 23.79
CA HIS A 549 10.98 44.41 24.70
C HIS A 549 11.86 44.74 25.92
N MET A 550 12.54 43.73 26.46
CA MET A 550 13.28 43.82 27.72
C MET A 550 14.74 44.27 27.54
N ASP A 551 15.39 43.98 26.41
CA ASP A 551 16.80 44.34 26.14
C ASP A 551 17.10 45.83 26.41
N PRO A 552 16.25 46.81 26.01
CA PRO A 552 16.49 48.23 26.32
C PRO A 552 16.44 48.55 27.81
N LEU A 553 15.73 47.76 28.61
CA LEU A 553 15.52 47.96 30.05
C LEU A 553 16.59 47.26 30.91
N MET A 554 17.40 46.38 30.32
CA MET A 554 18.43 45.62 31.05
C MET A 554 19.50 46.50 31.71
N HIS A 555 19.68 47.75 31.25
CA HIS A 555 20.61 48.69 31.87
C HIS A 555 20.25 48.99 33.33
N VAL A 556 18.95 48.96 33.70
CA VAL A 556 18.49 49.21 35.08
C VAL A 556 19.17 48.25 36.05
N LEU A 557 19.19 46.95 35.73
CA LEU A 557 19.86 45.94 36.56
C LEU A 557 21.37 46.17 36.64
N VAL A 558 21.99 46.58 35.53
CA VAL A 558 23.44 46.86 35.49
C VAL A 558 23.78 48.05 36.37
N ASP A 559 22.96 49.09 36.34
CA ASP A 559 23.11 50.29 37.16
C ASP A 559 22.92 49.96 38.65
N ASP A 560 21.90 49.17 39.01
CA ASP A 560 21.70 48.71 40.39
C ASP A 560 22.89 47.88 40.91
N PHE A 561 23.40 46.95 40.11
CA PHE A 561 24.58 46.16 40.46
C PHE A 561 25.82 47.05 40.64
N ALA A 562 25.97 48.11 39.84
CA ALA A 562 27.06 49.06 39.99
C ALA A 562 26.95 49.83 41.32
N ASP A 563 25.74 50.23 41.71
CA ASP A 563 25.48 50.90 42.97
C ASP A 563 25.72 49.98 44.19
N GLU A 564 25.29 48.72 44.12
CA GLU A 564 25.61 47.72 45.15
C GLU A 564 27.12 47.49 45.30
N ILE A 565 27.85 47.37 44.19
CA ILE A 565 29.32 47.24 44.22
C ILE A 565 29.96 48.47 44.89
N ASN A 566 29.45 49.67 44.59
CA ASN A 566 29.94 50.90 45.20
C ASN A 566 29.65 50.95 46.71
N ALA A 567 28.49 50.50 47.16
CA ALA A 567 28.13 50.40 48.56
C ALA A 567 29.02 49.39 49.31
N VAL A 568 29.18 48.17 48.78
CA VAL A 568 30.07 47.14 49.35
C VAL A 568 31.51 47.64 49.43
N LYS A 569 31.98 48.38 48.43
CA LYS A 569 33.30 49.01 48.45
C LYS A 569 33.41 50.05 49.57
N ALA A 570 32.38 50.85 49.82
CA ALA A 570 32.37 51.81 50.92
C ALA A 570 32.47 51.11 52.28
N ASP A 571 31.63 50.08 52.50
CA ASP A 571 31.63 49.27 53.73
C ASP A 571 32.98 48.58 53.95
N PHE A 572 33.56 48.00 52.88
CA PHE A 572 34.88 47.38 52.94
C PHE A 572 35.97 48.39 53.35
N ASN A 573 35.96 49.59 52.77
CA ASN A 573 36.93 50.63 53.11
C ASN A 573 36.76 51.14 54.54
N GLU A 574 35.52 51.20 55.06
CA GLU A 574 35.24 51.57 56.44
C GLU A 574 35.74 50.49 57.41
N PHE A 575 35.43 49.22 57.12
CA PHE A 575 35.91 48.09 57.91
C PHE A 575 37.44 48.00 57.93
N GLN A 576 38.10 48.22 56.78
CA GLN A 576 39.55 48.27 56.68
C GLN A 576 40.14 49.34 57.60
N LYS A 577 39.57 50.56 57.62
CA LYS A 577 40.03 51.64 58.51
C LYS A 577 39.86 51.29 59.99
N ILE A 578 38.76 50.61 60.36
CA ILE A 578 38.53 50.16 61.73
C ILE A 578 39.61 49.15 62.15
N CYS A 579 39.88 48.13 61.33
CA CYS A 579 40.93 47.15 61.59
C CYS A 579 42.33 47.79 61.72
N GLU A 580 42.66 48.75 60.85
CA GLU A 580 43.90 49.53 60.91
C GLU A 580 44.01 50.33 62.24
N SER A 581 42.89 50.88 62.74
CA SER A 581 42.85 51.65 63.98
C SER A 581 42.93 50.81 65.27
N GLU A 582 42.44 49.56 65.23
CA GLU A 582 42.49 48.62 66.36
C GLU A 582 43.76 47.75 66.38
N GLY A 583 44.71 47.98 65.45
CA GLY A 583 45.96 47.23 65.37
C GLY A 583 45.79 45.78 64.91
N ILE A 584 44.63 45.46 64.32
CA ILE A 584 44.34 44.15 63.76
C ILE A 584 44.88 44.13 62.33
N THR A 585 45.98 43.41 62.11
CA THR A 585 46.53 43.24 60.76
C THR A 585 45.60 42.32 59.97
N VAL A 586 44.87 42.91 59.02
CA VAL A 586 44.10 42.16 58.01
C VAL A 586 45.10 41.44 57.09
N PRO A 587 44.94 40.13 56.80
CA PRO A 587 45.82 39.41 55.89
C PRO A 587 45.78 39.93 54.45
#